data_AF-A0A323TVG8-F1
#
_entry.id   AF-A0A323TVG8-F1
#
_cell.length_a   1.000
_cell.length_b   1.000
_cell.length_c   1.000
_cell.angle_alpha   90.00
_cell.angle_beta   90.00
_cell.angle_gamma   90.00
#
_symmetry.space_group_name_H-M   'P 1'
#
loop_
_entity.id
_entity.type
_entity.pdbx_description
1 polymer ?
#
loop_
_entity_poly.entity_id
_entity_poly.type
_entity_poly.pdbx_seq_one_letter_code
_entity_poly.pdbx_strand_id
1 'polypeptide(L)'
;MSTWALIGLSIALLIAGFNIGYDYRHKKIFFNRNKKYRYWVSCFYSIKGVESIGGWAFDFDSEMNSSQLKIFRKKQIENLKKQFETSDVKFCVIDFKRLKD
;
A
#
# COMPACT_ATOMS: atom_id res chain seq x y z
N MET A 1 -45.16 -10.92 -8.83
CA MET A 1 -44.05 -10.36 -9.63
C MET A 1 -44.15 -10.93 -11.03
N SER A 2 -44.10 -10.11 -12.09
CA SER A 2 -44.28 -10.60 -13.46
C SER A 2 -43.05 -11.39 -13.92
N THR A 3 -43.25 -12.50 -14.64
CA THR A 3 -42.19 -13.33 -15.22
C THR A 3 -41.18 -12.51 -16.03
N TRP A 4 -41.66 -11.45 -16.68
CA TRP A 4 -40.86 -10.48 -17.44
C TRP A 4 -39.86 -9.69 -16.57
N ALA A 5 -40.24 -9.30 -15.36
CA ALA A 5 -39.33 -8.63 -14.43
C ALA A 5 -38.24 -9.59 -13.91
N LEU A 6 -38.57 -10.87 -13.73
CA LEU A 6 -37.62 -11.89 -13.27
C LEU A 6 -36.57 -12.20 -14.35
N ILE A 7 -37.00 -12.30 -15.61
CA ILE A 7 -36.11 -12.51 -16.76
C ILE A 7 -35.21 -11.28 -16.97
N GLY A 8 -35.77 -10.07 -16.89
CA GLY A 8 -34.99 -8.83 -16.98
C GLY A 8 -33.92 -8.72 -15.88
N LEU A 9 -34.27 -9.07 -14.64
CA LEU A 9 -33.33 -9.10 -13.51
C LEU A 9 -32.22 -10.15 -13.73
N SER A 10 -32.56 -11.33 -14.25
CA SER A 10 -31.59 -12.40 -14.51
C SER A 10 -30.57 -12.00 -15.58
N ILE A 11 -31.00 -11.33 -16.65
CA ILE A 11 -30.10 -10.86 -17.72
C ILE A 11 -29.20 -9.73 -17.19
N ALA A 12 -29.75 -8.80 -16.41
CA ALA A 12 -28.98 -7.71 -15.80
C ALA A 12 -27.89 -8.23 -14.85
N LEU A 13 -28.20 -9.24 -14.02
CA LEU A 13 -27.24 -9.88 -13.12
C LEU A 13 -26.15 -10.64 -13.89
N LEU A 14 -26.48 -11.28 -15.01
CA LEU A 14 -25.52 -11.96 -15.88
C LEU A 14 -24.54 -10.97 -16.52
N ILE A 15 -25.04 -9.85 -17.09
CA ILE A 15 -24.20 -8.82 -17.72
C ILE A 15 -23.33 -8.11 -16.68
N ALA A 16 -23.89 -7.76 -15.51
CA ALA A 16 -23.14 -7.17 -14.41
C ALA A 16 -22.06 -8.12 -13.87
N GLY A 17 -22.40 -9.39 -13.67
CA GLY A 17 -21.47 -10.43 -13.23
C GLY A 17 -20.35 -10.70 -14.24
N PHE A 18 -20.66 -10.66 -15.55
CA PHE A 18 -19.66 -10.84 -16.60
C PHE A 18 -18.69 -9.65 -16.66
N ASN A 19 -19.18 -8.42 -16.53
CA ASN A 19 -18.34 -7.20 -16.49
C ASN A 19 -17.46 -7.16 -15.22
N ILE A 20 -18.02 -7.49 -14.06
CA ILE A 20 -17.27 -7.57 -12.79
C ILE A 20 -16.23 -8.71 -12.84
N GLY A 21 -16.58 -9.86 -13.41
CA GLY A 21 -15.68 -11.00 -13.54
C GLY A 21 -14.52 -10.72 -14.51
N TYR A 22 -14.77 -10.04 -15.62
CA TYR A 22 -13.75 -9.63 -16.59
C TYR A 22 -12.81 -8.57 -16.00
N ASP A 23 -13.37 -7.54 -15.35
CA ASP A 23 -12.59 -6.50 -14.65
C ASP A 23 -11.79 -7.07 -13.48
N TYR A 24 -12.35 -8.01 -12.71
CA TYR A 24 -11.62 -8.69 -11.63
C TYR A 24 -10.50 -9.59 -12.16
N ARG A 25 -10.70 -10.35 -13.25
CA ARG A 25 -9.64 -11.16 -13.88
C ARG A 25 -8.54 -10.28 -14.47
N HIS A 26 -8.90 -9.20 -15.18
CA HIS A 26 -7.93 -8.28 -15.75
C HIS A 26 -7.17 -7.50 -14.67
N LYS A 27 -7.86 -6.96 -13.66
CA LYS A 27 -7.20 -6.33 -12.50
C LYS A 27 -6.31 -7.34 -11.79
N LYS A 28 -6.76 -8.56 -11.52
CA LYS A 28 -5.93 -9.59 -10.88
C LYS A 28 -4.70 -9.95 -11.73
N ILE A 29 -4.80 -10.04 -13.06
CA ILE A 29 -3.65 -10.27 -13.95
C ILE A 29 -2.71 -9.05 -14.02
N PHE A 30 -3.23 -7.82 -13.97
CA PHE A 30 -2.44 -6.59 -13.97
C PHE A 30 -1.73 -6.36 -12.61
N PHE A 31 -2.41 -6.64 -11.50
CA PHE A 31 -1.86 -6.58 -10.14
C PHE A 31 -0.87 -7.71 -9.86
N ASN A 32 -1.04 -8.90 -10.45
CA ASN A 32 -0.17 -10.07 -10.25
C ASN A 32 1.10 -10.05 -11.12
N ARG A 33 1.29 -9.02 -11.99
CA ARG A 33 2.52 -8.84 -12.79
C ARG A 33 3.58 -7.96 -12.13
N ASN A 34 3.21 -7.12 -11.17
CA ASN A 34 4.17 -6.34 -10.40
C ASN A 34 4.55 -7.13 -9.15
N LYS A 35 5.60 -7.97 -9.25
CA LYS A 35 6.30 -8.48 -8.06
C LYS A 35 6.83 -7.28 -7.29
N LYS A 36 6.03 -6.75 -6.38
CA LYS A 36 6.42 -5.63 -5.53
C LYS A 36 7.43 -6.15 -4.54
N TYR A 37 8.62 -5.56 -4.52
CA TYR A 37 9.61 -5.90 -3.51
C TYR A 37 9.16 -5.29 -2.20
N ARG A 38 8.42 -6.07 -1.40
CA ARG A 38 7.89 -5.62 -0.13
C ARG A 38 8.93 -5.76 0.97
N TYR A 39 9.14 -4.71 1.75
CA TYR A 39 10.03 -4.72 2.91
C TYR A 39 9.30 -4.27 4.15
N TRP A 40 9.64 -4.87 5.27
CA TRP A 40 9.41 -4.32 6.59
C TRP A 40 10.63 -3.50 6.98
N VAL A 41 10.45 -2.21 7.22
CA VAL A 41 11.51 -1.29 7.63
C VAL A 41 11.27 -0.89 9.08
N SER A 42 12.15 -1.33 9.98
CA SER A 42 12.15 -0.97 11.39
C SER A 42 12.87 0.36 11.58
N CYS A 43 12.25 1.31 12.27
CA CYS A 43 12.79 2.65 12.46
C CYS A 43 12.63 3.12 13.90
N PHE A 44 13.53 4.01 14.29
CA PHE A 44 13.43 4.83 15.49
C PHE A 44 13.09 6.26 15.06
N TYR A 45 12.16 6.88 15.77
CA TYR A 45 11.83 8.29 15.55
C TYR A 45 11.59 9.01 16.87
N SER A 46 11.87 10.31 16.87
CA SER A 46 11.59 11.20 17.99
C SER A 46 10.79 12.41 17.52
N ILE A 47 9.75 12.76 18.26
CA ILE A 47 8.85 13.89 17.97
C ILE A 47 8.80 14.75 19.22
N LYS A 48 9.22 16.02 19.13
CA LYS A 48 9.27 16.94 20.30
C LYS A 48 9.99 16.33 21.52
N GLY A 49 11.06 15.56 21.27
CA GLY A 49 11.82 14.85 22.30
C GLY A 49 11.23 13.53 22.80
N VAL A 50 10.02 13.14 22.37
CA VAL A 50 9.44 11.82 22.71
C VAL A 50 9.92 10.78 21.72
N GLU A 51 10.61 9.75 22.21
CA GLU A 51 11.22 8.69 21.41
C GLU A 51 10.28 7.51 21.21
N SER A 52 10.35 6.87 20.06
CA SER A 52 9.51 5.72 19.69
C SER A 52 10.21 4.81 18.71
N ILE A 53 9.93 3.52 18.83
CA ILE A 53 10.38 2.48 17.89
C ILE A 53 9.13 1.95 17.18
N GLY A 54 9.20 1.86 15.86
CA GLY A 54 8.11 1.35 15.03
C GLY A 54 8.62 0.73 13.75
N GLY A 55 7.71 0.30 12.89
CA GLY A 55 8.06 -0.21 11.58
C GLY A 55 6.99 0.05 10.54
N TRP A 56 7.42 0.08 9.28
CA TRP A 56 6.55 0.29 8.13
C TRP A 56 6.74 -0.84 7.13
N ALA A 57 5.62 -1.39 6.65
CA ALA A 57 5.64 -2.17 5.42
C ALA A 57 5.64 -1.22 4.23
N PHE A 58 6.59 -1.38 3.31
CA PHE A 58 6.69 -0.56 2.11
C PHE A 58 6.95 -1.42 0.87
N ASP A 59 6.23 -1.12 -0.20
CA ASP A 59 6.39 -1.76 -1.49
C ASP A 59 7.34 -0.93 -2.35
N PHE A 60 8.37 -1.56 -2.92
CA PHE A 60 9.25 -0.95 -3.90
C PHE A 60 9.08 -1.61 -5.27
N ASP A 61 9.26 -0.83 -6.33
CA ASP A 61 9.19 -1.31 -7.72
C ASP A 61 10.41 -2.16 -8.12
N SER A 62 11.46 -2.16 -7.31
CA SER A 62 12.70 -2.93 -7.50
C SER A 62 13.26 -3.38 -6.15
N GLU A 63 14.31 -4.21 -6.18
CA GLU A 63 15.10 -4.49 -4.98
C GLU A 63 15.60 -3.18 -4.36
N MET A 64 15.56 -3.10 -3.03
CA MET A 64 15.73 -1.84 -2.32
C MET A 64 17.16 -1.34 -2.46
N ASN A 65 17.31 -0.11 -2.96
CA ASN A 65 18.58 0.58 -3.01
C ASN A 65 18.63 1.78 -2.04
N SER A 66 19.84 2.34 -1.87
CA SER A 66 20.07 3.46 -0.94
C SER A 66 19.29 4.73 -1.32
N SER A 67 19.04 4.97 -2.61
CA SER A 67 18.25 6.11 -3.09
C SER A 67 16.78 5.97 -2.72
N GLN A 68 16.20 4.78 -2.90
CA GLN A 68 14.83 4.46 -2.49
C GLN A 68 14.66 4.58 -0.98
N LEU A 69 15.63 4.11 -0.19
CA LEU A 69 15.59 4.24 1.27
C LEU A 69 15.69 5.71 1.72
N LYS A 70 16.48 6.55 1.03
CA LYS A 70 16.52 8.00 1.28
C LYS A 70 15.18 8.66 1.00
N ILE A 71 14.51 8.30 -0.10
CA ILE A 71 13.19 8.82 -0.45
C ILE A 71 12.15 8.40 0.60
N PHE A 72 12.15 7.12 0.99
CA PHE A 72 11.32 6.60 2.07
C PHE A 72 11.51 7.41 3.36
N ARG A 73 12.77 7.60 3.79
CA ARG A 73 13.11 8.36 5.01
C ARG A 73 12.57 9.78 4.96
N LYS A 74 12.79 10.51 3.85
CA LYS A 74 12.30 11.88 3.68
C LYS A 74 10.77 11.93 3.79
N LYS A 75 10.08 11.02 3.10
CA LYS A 75 8.62 10.93 3.12
C LYS A 75 8.09 10.64 4.52
N GLN A 76 8.72 9.75 5.28
CA GLN A 76 8.29 9.47 6.66
C GLN A 76 8.51 10.68 7.58
N ILE A 77 9.64 11.38 7.45
CA ILE A 77 9.87 12.63 8.21
C ILE A 77 8.79 13.66 7.89
N GLU A 78 8.49 13.90 6.61
CA GLU A 78 7.45 14.85 6.20
C GLU A 78 6.06 14.45 6.72
N ASN A 79 5.72 13.16 6.66
CA ASN A 79 4.48 12.65 7.20
C ASN A 79 4.37 12.89 8.71
N LEU A 80 5.42 12.59 9.48
CA LEU A 80 5.45 12.83 10.93
C LEU A 80 5.35 14.33 11.24
N LYS A 81 6.08 15.18 10.50
CA LYS A 81 5.98 16.64 10.66
C LYS A 81 4.56 17.15 10.43
N LYS A 82 3.89 16.64 9.39
CA LYS A 82 2.51 17.01 9.07
C LYS A 82 1.51 16.47 10.09
N GLN A 83 1.68 15.22 10.54
CA GLN A 83 0.79 14.56 11.48
C GLN A 83 0.83 15.20 12.87
N PHE A 84 2.01 15.58 13.34
CA PHE A 84 2.21 16.13 14.68
C PHE A 84 2.40 17.66 14.69
N GLU A 85 2.19 18.30 13.54
CA GLU A 85 2.28 19.75 13.34
C GLU A 85 3.56 20.33 13.95
N THR A 86 4.71 19.73 13.62
CA THR A 86 6.00 20.11 14.20
C THR A 86 7.14 19.91 13.23
N SER A 87 8.17 20.76 13.35
CA SER A 87 9.43 20.61 12.61
C SER A 87 10.46 19.76 13.36
N ASP A 88 10.29 19.55 14.67
CA ASP A 88 11.19 18.80 15.53
C ASP A 88 10.91 17.29 15.43
N VAL A 89 11.46 16.70 14.36
CA VAL A 89 11.37 15.28 14.07
C VAL A 89 12.77 14.74 13.79
N LYS A 90 13.19 13.72 14.55
CA LYS A 90 14.36 12.90 14.25
C LYS A 90 13.89 11.54 13.78
N PHE A 91 14.58 10.98 12.79
CA PHE A 91 14.22 9.68 12.22
C PHE A 91 15.47 8.91 11.79
N CYS A 92 15.55 7.66 12.18
CA CYS A 92 16.61 6.72 11.87
C CYS A 92 16.01 5.37 11.44
N VAL A 93 16.54 4.79 10.37
CA VAL A 93 16.22 3.41 9.99
C VAL A 93 17.16 2.49 10.76
N ILE A 94 16.62 1.50 11.47
CA ILE A 94 17.38 0.55 12.27
C ILE A 94 17.70 -0.70 11.44
N ASP A 95 16.68 -1.27 10.81
CA ASP A 95 16.79 -2.52 10.07
C ASP A 95 15.74 -2.57 8.95
N PHE A 96 15.95 -3.43 7.98
CA PHE A 96 14.98 -3.72 6.94
C PHE A 96 15.01 -5.20 6.56
N LYS A 97 13.84 -5.79 6.43
CA LYS A 97 13.67 -7.19 6.07
C LYS A 97 12.75 -7.30 4.87
N ARG A 98 13.23 -7.94 3.81
CA ARG A 98 12.36 -8.30 2.68
C ARG A 98 11.29 -9.27 3.17
N LEU A 99 10.03 -8.93 2.94
CA LEU A 99 8.92 -9.82 3.15
C LEU A 99 8.81 -10.72 1.92
N LYS A 100 8.77 -12.03 2.13
CA LYS A 100 8.47 -12.96 1.03
C LYS A 100 7.03 -12.72 0.57
N ASP A 101 6.82 -12.82 -0.73
CA ASP A 101 5.48 -12.85 -1.33
C ASP A 101 4.66 -14.02 -0.76
#